data_AF-A0A7C4IEA2-F1
#
_entry.id   AF-A0A7C4IEA2-F1
#
_cell.length_a   1.000
_cell.length_b   1.000
_cell.length_c   1.000
_cell.angle_alpha   90.00
_cell.angle_beta   90.00
_cell.angle_gamma   90.00
#
_symmetry.space_group_name_H-M   'P 1'
#
loop_
_entity.id
_entity.type
_entity.pdbx_description
1 polymer ?
#
loop_
_entity_poly.entity_id
_entity_poly.type
_entity_poly.pdbx_seq_one_letter_code
_entity_poly.pdbx_strand_id
1 'polypeptide(L)'
;TDVWTSMGFEAENEARRRAFARWCVDESVMRAAKPDALFMHCLPAHRGEEVTNEVIEGPQSVVWDEAENRLHVQKALMEYLLLGRNVQ
;
A
#
# COMPACT_ATOMS: atom_id res chain seq x y z
N THR A 1 1.66 -0.87 4.16
CA THR A 1 1.58 -2.35 4.28
C THR A 1 1.26 -2.92 2.90
N ASP A 2 1.18 -4.24 2.75
CA ASP A 2 0.82 -4.91 1.49
C ASP A 2 0.16 -6.27 1.79
N VAL A 3 -0.44 -6.89 0.79
CA VAL A 3 -1.03 -8.24 0.88
C VAL A 3 -0.01 -9.23 1.44
N TRP A 4 -0.46 -10.07 2.37
CA TRP A 4 0.42 -11.04 3.02
C TRP A 4 0.99 -12.10 2.08
N THR A 5 0.20 -12.50 1.08
CA THR A 5 0.63 -13.44 0.04
C THR A 5 0.75 -12.73 -1.28
N SER A 6 1.97 -12.69 -1.80
CA SER A 6 2.25 -12.12 -3.12
C SER A 6 1.71 -13.01 -4.24
N MET A 7 1.43 -12.41 -5.39
CA MET A 7 1.00 -13.16 -6.58
C MET A 7 1.99 -14.27 -6.94
N GLY A 8 1.46 -15.47 -7.23
CA GLY A 8 2.25 -16.66 -7.57
C GLY A 8 2.66 -17.54 -6.37
N PHE A 9 2.25 -17.18 -5.15
CA PHE A 9 2.54 -17.94 -3.92
C PHE A 9 1.25 -18.40 -3.21
N GLU A 10 0.18 -18.63 -3.94
CA GLU A 10 -1.16 -18.93 -3.38
C GLU A 10 -1.17 -20.22 -2.54
N ALA A 11 -0.28 -21.17 -2.84
CA ALA A 11 -0.10 -22.39 -2.05
C ALA A 11 0.37 -22.11 -0.61
N GLU A 12 1.00 -20.95 -0.36
CA GLU A 12 1.48 -20.54 0.96
C GLU A 12 0.44 -19.74 1.76
N ASN A 13 -0.74 -19.46 1.20
CA ASN A 13 -1.74 -18.56 1.77
C ASN A 13 -2.03 -18.82 3.25
N GLU A 14 -2.33 -20.07 3.62
CA GLU A 14 -2.66 -20.40 5.00
C GLU A 14 -1.48 -20.23 5.96
N ALA A 15 -0.28 -20.63 5.52
CA ALA A 15 0.93 -20.51 6.33
C ALA A 15 1.23 -19.03 6.61
N ARG A 16 1.11 -18.19 5.58
CA ARG A 16 1.30 -16.74 5.69
C ARG A 16 0.22 -16.07 6.52
N ARG A 17 -1.06 -16.41 6.34
CA ARG A 17 -2.15 -15.89 7.19
C ARG A 17 -1.90 -16.14 8.67
N ARG A 18 -1.41 -17.33 9.04
CA ARG A 18 -1.03 -17.63 10.44
C ARG A 18 0.18 -16.84 10.90
N ALA A 19 1.21 -16.73 10.06
CA ALA A 19 2.44 -16.00 10.40
C ALA A 19 2.19 -14.48 10.56
N PHE A 20 1.31 -13.92 9.74
CA PHE A 20 1.04 -12.49 9.68
C PHE A 20 -0.19 -12.04 10.45
N ALA A 21 -0.92 -12.94 11.12
CA ALA A 21 -2.15 -12.62 11.84
C ALA A 21 -2.04 -11.45 12.85
N ARG A 22 -0.84 -11.19 13.39
CA ARG A 22 -0.56 -10.09 14.33
C ARG A 22 -0.06 -8.80 13.69
N TRP A 23 -0.01 -8.75 12.36
CA TRP A 23 0.53 -7.65 11.57
C TRP A 23 -0.55 -6.91 10.77
N CYS A 24 -1.83 -7.17 11.05
CA CYS A 24 -2.93 -6.35 10.53
C CYS A 24 -2.76 -4.91 11.00
N VAL A 25 -2.89 -3.96 10.07
CA VAL A 25 -2.94 -2.54 10.42
C VAL A 25 -4.38 -2.17 10.77
N ASP A 26 -4.64 -2.08 12.07
CA ASP A 26 -5.92 -1.65 12.65
C ASP A 26 -5.81 -0.27 13.30
N GLU A 27 -6.91 0.25 13.89
CA GLU A 27 -6.87 1.57 14.51
C GLU A 27 -5.95 1.60 15.74
N SER A 28 -5.67 0.47 16.38
CA SER A 28 -4.73 0.40 17.50
C SER A 28 -3.29 0.63 17.05
N VAL A 29 -2.91 0.04 15.91
CA VAL A 29 -1.63 0.29 15.25
C VAL A 29 -1.53 1.75 14.82
N MET A 30 -2.57 2.30 14.19
CA MET A 30 -2.58 3.70 13.78
C MET A 30 -2.52 4.68 14.96
N ARG A 31 -3.18 4.37 16.09
CA ARG A 31 -3.07 5.18 17.33
C ARG A 31 -1.69 5.16 17.96
N ALA A 32 -0.90 4.10 17.74
CA ALA A 32 0.48 4.03 18.22
C ALA A 32 1.45 4.84 17.35
N ALA A 33 1.05 5.17 16.11
CA ALA A 33 1.82 6.03 15.23
C ALA A 33 1.65 7.52 15.61
N LYS A 34 2.36 8.41 14.90
CA LYS A 34 2.16 9.85 15.08
C LYS A 34 0.73 10.26 14.69
N PRO A 35 0.15 11.30 15.30
CA PRO A 35 -1.20 11.76 14.99
C PRO A 35 -1.42 12.14 13.52
N ASP A 36 -0.36 12.54 12.82
CA ASP A 36 -0.35 12.94 11.41
C ASP A 36 0.20 11.84 10.48
N ALA A 37 0.38 10.62 10.99
CA ALA A 37 0.82 9.50 10.17
C ALA A 37 -0.23 9.18 9.09
N LEU A 38 0.24 8.89 7.88
CA LEU A 38 -0.59 8.47 6.76
C LEU A 38 -0.58 6.95 6.65
N PHE A 39 -1.73 6.37 6.34
CA PHE A 39 -1.85 4.99 5.92
C PHE A 39 -1.74 4.89 4.39
N MET A 40 -0.84 4.01 3.93
CA MET A 40 -0.53 3.76 2.51
C MET A 40 -0.59 2.26 2.20
N HIS A 41 -1.07 1.94 0.99
CA HIS A 41 -1.23 0.59 0.46
C HIS A 41 -1.26 0.61 -1.09
N CYS A 42 -0.45 -0.23 -1.72
CA CYS A 42 -0.25 -0.22 -3.18
C CYS A 42 -1.43 -0.77 -4.02
N LEU A 43 -2.34 -1.50 -3.36
CA LEU A 43 -3.56 -2.12 -3.89
C LEU A 43 -3.30 -3.30 -4.87
N PRO A 44 -4.25 -4.26 -5.00
CA PRO A 44 -5.49 -4.40 -4.22
C PRO A 44 -5.22 -4.78 -2.76
N ALA A 45 -6.16 -4.44 -1.86
CA ALA A 45 -6.08 -4.78 -0.44
C ALA A 45 -7.18 -5.79 -0.04
N HIS A 46 -6.84 -6.75 0.81
CA HIS A 46 -7.74 -7.67 1.51
C HIS A 46 -8.10 -7.10 2.89
N ARG A 47 -9.29 -6.49 2.96
CA ARG A 47 -9.86 -5.99 4.22
C ARG A 47 -10.06 -7.13 5.22
N GLY A 48 -9.60 -6.94 6.45
CA GLY A 48 -9.60 -7.95 7.51
C GLY A 48 -8.39 -8.87 7.52
N GLU A 49 -7.49 -8.76 6.54
CA GLU A 49 -6.17 -9.40 6.55
C GLU A 49 -5.11 -8.35 6.89
N GLU A 50 -4.40 -7.78 5.91
CA GLU A 50 -3.31 -6.84 6.19
C GLU A 50 -3.77 -5.47 6.71
N VAL A 51 -5.04 -5.13 6.53
CA VAL A 51 -5.62 -3.85 6.98
C VAL A 51 -7.11 -4.01 7.31
N THR A 52 -7.58 -3.28 8.32
CA THR A 52 -9.01 -3.16 8.65
C THR A 52 -9.76 -2.21 7.70
N ASN A 53 -11.09 -2.32 7.65
CA ASN A 53 -11.89 -1.42 6.82
C ASN A 53 -11.84 0.02 7.32
N GLU A 54 -11.81 0.18 8.65
CA GLU A 54 -11.79 1.45 9.37
C GLU A 54 -10.51 2.24 9.08
N VAL A 55 -9.37 1.55 8.91
CA VAL A 55 -8.11 2.20 8.56
C VAL A 55 -8.07 2.58 7.08
N ILE A 56 -8.43 1.68 6.16
CA ILE A 56 -8.30 1.96 4.71
C ILE A 56 -9.30 3.00 4.21
N GLU A 57 -10.51 3.07 4.78
CA GLU A 57 -11.51 4.11 4.49
C GLU A 57 -11.42 5.31 5.45
N GLY A 58 -10.50 5.26 6.41
CA GLY A 58 -10.37 6.24 7.48
C GLY A 58 -9.71 7.55 7.06
N PRO A 59 -9.75 8.57 7.91
CA PRO A 59 -9.27 9.92 7.58
C PRO A 59 -7.74 10.04 7.42
N GLN A 60 -6.98 9.06 7.90
CA GLN A 60 -5.52 9.00 7.73
C GLN A 60 -5.11 8.22 6.47
N SER A 61 -6.05 7.63 5.75
CA SER A 61 -5.78 6.88 4.53
C SER A 61 -5.59 7.79 3.33
N VAL A 62 -4.52 7.54 2.57
CA VAL A 62 -4.25 8.24 1.30
C VAL A 62 -4.11 7.24 0.15
N VAL A 63 -4.68 6.03 0.28
CA VAL A 63 -4.52 4.95 -0.71
C VAL A 63 -5.03 5.32 -2.12
N TRP A 64 -6.04 6.19 -2.20
CA TRP A 64 -6.59 6.64 -3.49
C TRP A 64 -5.67 7.68 -4.15
N ASP A 65 -5.16 8.63 -3.38
CA ASP A 65 -4.16 9.60 -3.86
C ASP A 65 -2.86 8.88 -4.25
N GLU A 66 -2.44 7.88 -3.47
CA GLU A 66 -1.30 7.02 -3.79
C GLU A 66 -1.51 6.28 -5.13
N ALA A 67 -2.71 5.72 -5.34
CA ALA A 67 -3.06 5.04 -6.58
C ALA A 67 -3.10 6.01 -7.79
N GLU A 68 -3.69 7.20 -7.63
CA GLU A 68 -3.73 8.22 -8.68
C GLU A 68 -2.32 8.69 -9.05
N ASN A 69 -1.46 8.90 -8.05
CA ASN A 69 -0.09 9.37 -8.25
C ASN A 69 0.79 8.42 -9.05
N ARG A 70 0.41 7.14 -9.19
CA ARG A 70 1.06 6.21 -10.13
C ARG A 70 1.07 6.76 -11.56
N LEU A 71 -0.03 7.36 -12.02
CA LEU A 71 -0.12 7.96 -13.36
C LEU A 71 0.85 9.14 -13.50
N HIS A 72 0.86 10.04 -12.52
CA HIS A 72 1.69 11.25 -12.57
C HIS A 72 3.18 10.91 -12.55
N VAL A 73 3.60 10.00 -11.67
CA VAL A 73 4.98 9.51 -11.61
C VAL A 73 5.39 8.83 -12.91
N GLN A 74 4.53 7.97 -13.46
CA GLN A 74 4.83 7.28 -14.71
C GLN A 74 4.95 8.24 -15.90
N LYS A 75 4.11 9.30 -15.99
CA LYS A 75 4.24 10.34 -17.01
C LYS A 75 5.61 11.03 -16.95
N ALA A 76 6.01 11.48 -15.76
CA ALA A 76 7.29 12.15 -15.55
C ALA A 76 8.48 11.20 -15.85
N LEU A 77 8.38 9.93 -15.45
CA LEU A 77 9.39 8.93 -15.74
C LEU A 77 9.54 8.69 -17.26
N MET A 78 8.42 8.58 -17.99
CA MET A 78 8.46 8.42 -19.45
C MET A 78 9.09 9.63 -20.13
N GLU A 79 8.71 10.86 -19.74
CA GLU A 79 9.31 12.08 -20.25
C GLU A 79 10.83 12.09 -20.03
N TYR A 80 11.28 11.80 -18.80
CA TYR A 80 12.69 11.76 -18.46
C TYR A 80 13.46 10.73 -19.30
N LEU A 81 12.91 9.54 -19.48
CA LEU A 81 13.56 8.47 -20.24
C LEU A 81 13.64 8.76 -21.74
N LEU A 82 12.62 9.42 -22.31
CA LEU A 82 12.52 9.71 -23.74
C LEU A 82 13.25 11.00 -24.15
N LEU A 83 13.19 12.04 -23.32
CA LEU A 83 13.67 13.38 -23.66
C LEU A 83 14.87 13.83 -22.80
N GLY A 84 14.95 13.35 -21.56
CA GLY A 84 15.93 13.80 -20.55
C GLY A 84 17.39 13.39 -20.83
N ARG A 85 17.65 12.53 -21.81
CA ARG A 85 19.02 12.14 -22.22
C ARG A 85 19.70 13.14 -23.16
N ASN A 86 18.95 14.10 -23.72
CA ASN A 86 19.47 15.08 -24.68
C ASN A 86 19.71 16.47 -24.04
N VAL A 87 19.52 16.61 -22.73
CA VAL A 87 19.85 17.82 -22.00
C VAL A 87 21.32 17.71 -21.55
N GLN A 88 22.23 17.98 -22.48
CA GLN A 88 23.58 18.46 -22.16
C GLN A 88 23.61 19.98 -22.28
#